data_AF-A0AAW8KW04-F1
#
_entry.id   AF-A0AAW8KW04-F1
#
_cell.length_a   1.000
_cell.length_b   1.000
_cell.length_c   1.000
_cell.angle_alpha   90.00
_cell.angle_beta   90.00
_cell.angle_gamma   90.00
#
_symmetry.space_group_name_H-M   'P 1'
#
loop_
_entity.id
_entity.type
_entity.pdbx_description
1 polymer ?
#
loop_
_entity_poly.entity_id
_entity_poly.type
_entity_poly.pdbx_seq_one_letter_code
_entity_poly.pdbx_strand_id
1 'polypeptide(L)'
;MNEIVEALIQLGLTPIDWVDASQFSKLTGIEEQKLTHRRKNWPEDLVWAKQDGNIYYSIKGYNQWLTEQAQNRYLKACGSEMAQCKSISSETNKPTTSRYRTPRVQKASRQPLKLEIN
;
A
#
# COMPACT_ATOMS: atom_id res chain seq x y z
N MET A 1 18.92 -2.08 30.86
CA MET A 1 18.76 -2.36 29.42
C MET A 1 19.27 -3.78 29.20
N ASN A 2 18.50 -4.64 28.53
CA ASN A 2 18.84 -6.07 28.44
C ASN A 2 19.93 -6.29 27.37
N GLU A 3 21.18 -6.37 27.83
CA GLU A 3 22.38 -6.60 27.01
C GLU A 3 22.29 -7.86 26.14
N ILE A 4 21.52 -8.87 26.57
CA ILE A 4 21.28 -10.11 25.81
C ILE A 4 20.39 -9.85 24.58
N VAL A 5 19.42 -8.92 24.64
CA VAL A 5 18.61 -8.51 23.47
C VAL A 5 19.46 -7.70 22.51
N GLU A 6 20.30 -6.80 23.02
CA GLU A 6 21.26 -6.05 22.19
C GLU A 6 22.29 -6.97 21.52
N ALA A 7 22.77 -8.01 22.22
CA ALA A 7 23.69 -9.00 21.67
C ALA A 7 23.03 -9.92 20.63
N LEU A 8 21.78 -10.35 20.85
CA LEU A 8 21.02 -11.16 19.88
C LEU A 8 20.61 -10.34 18.63
N ILE A 9 20.40 -9.03 18.78
CA ILE A 9 20.30 -8.06 17.68
C ILE A 9 21.66 -7.90 16.97
N GLN A 10 22.76 -7.80 17.71
CA GLN A 10 24.12 -7.66 17.16
C GLN A 10 24.60 -8.93 16.43
N LEU A 11 24.14 -10.12 16.83
CA LEU A 11 24.49 -11.42 16.24
C LEU A 11 23.53 -11.87 15.13
N GLY A 12 22.40 -11.18 14.92
CA GLY A 12 21.45 -11.47 13.83
C GLY A 12 20.63 -12.77 13.99
N LEU A 13 20.41 -13.25 15.22
CA LEU A 13 19.94 -14.62 15.48
C LEU A 13 18.51 -14.77 16.01
N THR A 14 17.75 -13.69 16.25
CA THR A 14 16.31 -13.81 16.56
C THR A 14 15.50 -12.64 16.02
N PRO A 15 14.54 -12.86 15.10
CA PRO A 15 13.54 -11.86 14.79
C PRO A 15 12.49 -11.86 15.92
N ILE A 16 12.68 -10.99 16.91
CA ILE A 16 11.57 -10.65 17.81
C ILE A 16 10.57 -9.86 16.96
N ASP A 17 9.48 -10.54 16.59
CA ASP A 17 8.46 -9.95 15.74
C ASP A 17 7.63 -8.91 16.51
N TRP A 18 7.13 -9.30 17.69
CA TRP A 18 6.33 -8.46 18.57
C TRP A 18 7.23 -7.70 19.55
N VAL A 19 7.23 -6.37 19.44
CA VAL A 19 8.07 -5.46 20.21
C VAL A 19 7.25 -4.38 20.89
N ASP A 20 7.81 -3.74 21.91
CA ASP A 20 7.17 -2.58 22.55
C ASP A 20 7.23 -1.33 21.66
N ALA A 21 6.55 -0.27 22.08
CA ALA A 21 6.47 0.99 21.34
C ALA A 21 7.85 1.65 21.13
N SER A 22 8.76 1.52 22.10
CA SER A 22 10.09 2.13 22.05
C SER A 22 11.00 1.41 21.05
N GLN A 23 11.02 0.08 21.11
CA GLN A 23 11.73 -0.79 20.18
C GLN A 23 11.18 -0.64 18.76
N PHE A 24 9.85 -0.65 18.61
CA PHE A 24 9.21 -0.42 17.31
C PHE A 24 9.59 0.94 16.72
N SER A 25 9.63 1.99 17.55
CA SER A 25 10.04 3.33 17.15
C SER A 25 11.49 3.35 16.66
N LYS A 26 12.40 2.70 17.38
CA LYS A 26 13.81 2.57 16.97
C LYS A 26 13.99 1.81 15.66
N LEU A 27 13.21 0.75 15.45
CA LEU A 27 13.30 -0.09 14.24
C LEU A 27 12.67 0.56 13.01
N THR A 28 11.56 1.29 13.16
CA THR A 28 10.81 1.87 12.04
C THR A 28 11.08 3.36 11.79
N GLY A 29 11.72 4.04 12.75
CA GLY A 29 11.91 5.50 12.73
C GLY A 29 10.65 6.31 13.01
N ILE A 30 9.53 5.67 13.32
CA ILE A 30 8.29 6.35 13.68
C ILE A 30 8.37 6.75 15.16
N GLU A 31 8.25 8.04 15.47
CA GLU A 31 8.24 8.50 16.87
C GLU A 31 7.14 7.80 17.69
N GLU A 32 7.50 7.38 18.90
CA GLU A 32 6.62 6.65 19.82
C GLU A 32 5.28 7.38 20.06
N GLN A 33 5.32 8.70 20.23
CA GLN A 33 4.14 9.55 20.44
C GLN A 33 3.14 9.48 19.27
N LYS A 34 3.61 9.20 18.05
CA LYS A 34 2.79 9.11 16.85
C LYS A 34 2.15 7.72 16.69
N LEU A 35 2.66 6.70 17.38
CA LEU A 35 2.16 5.33 17.25
C LEU A 35 0.69 5.22 17.68
N THR A 36 0.30 5.86 18.79
CA THR A 36 -1.08 5.85 19.28
C THR A 36 -2.09 6.38 18.24
N HIS A 37 -1.71 7.42 17.49
CA HIS A 37 -2.55 7.98 16.43
C HIS A 37 -2.55 7.09 15.19
N ARG A 38 -1.37 6.64 14.75
CA ARG A 38 -1.22 5.81 13.54
C ARG A 38 -1.90 4.45 13.66
N ARG A 39 -1.88 3.88 14.87
CA ARG A 39 -2.55 2.62 15.22
C ARG A 39 -4.02 2.58 14.82
N LYS A 40 -4.73 3.72 14.81
CA LYS A 40 -6.13 3.79 14.37
C LYS A 40 -6.34 3.30 12.93
N ASN A 41 -5.32 3.41 12.09
CA ASN A 41 -5.35 3.00 10.69
C ASN A 41 -4.62 1.68 10.45
N TRP A 42 -4.10 1.05 11.51
CA TRP A 42 -3.36 -0.19 11.44
C TRP A 42 -4.26 -1.35 11.88
N PRO A 43 -4.24 -2.48 11.17
CA PRO A 43 -4.98 -3.66 11.57
C PRO A 43 -4.55 -4.16 12.97
N GLU A 44 -5.53 -4.30 13.86
CA GLU A 44 -5.38 -5.01 15.14
C GLU A 44 -5.12 -6.50 14.88
N ASP A 45 -4.41 -7.17 15.79
CA ASP A 45 -3.94 -8.56 15.74
C ASP A 45 -2.97 -8.92 14.61
N LEU A 46 -2.72 -7.99 13.68
CA LEU A 46 -1.69 -8.13 12.63
C LEU A 46 -0.54 -7.15 12.84
N VAL A 47 -0.80 -5.86 12.93
CA VAL A 47 0.26 -4.84 13.11
C VAL A 47 0.48 -4.53 14.59
N TRP A 48 -0.58 -4.57 15.38
CA TRP A 48 -0.52 -4.27 16.80
C TRP A 48 -1.51 -5.13 17.55
N ALA A 49 -1.24 -5.44 18.80
CA ALA A 49 -2.13 -6.18 19.67
C ALA A 49 -2.06 -5.62 21.09
N LYS A 50 -3.15 -5.75 21.84
CA LYS A 50 -3.18 -5.44 23.27
C LYS A 50 -3.12 -6.72 24.08
N GLN A 51 -2.09 -6.88 24.90
CA GLN A 51 -1.90 -8.03 25.77
C GLN A 51 -1.63 -7.55 27.20
N ASP A 52 -2.41 -8.04 28.16
CA ASP A 52 -2.27 -7.71 29.59
C ASP A 52 -2.23 -6.20 29.89
N GLY A 53 -2.97 -5.41 29.12
CA GLY A 53 -3.01 -3.95 29.26
C GLY A 53 -1.93 -3.21 28.48
N ASN A 54 -0.90 -3.91 28.01
CA ASN A 54 0.20 -3.35 27.21
C ASN A 54 -0.08 -3.46 25.71
N ILE A 55 0.50 -2.55 24.93
CA ILE A 55 0.40 -2.56 23.46
C ILE A 55 1.74 -3.02 22.89
N TYR A 56 1.67 -4.03 22.03
CA TYR A 56 2.80 -4.55 21.28
C TYR A 56 2.58 -4.34 19.79
N TYR A 57 3.67 -4.24 19.05
CA TYR A 57 3.68 -4.02 17.61
C TYR A 57 4.46 -5.12 16.91
N SER A 58 3.90 -5.70 15.86
CA SER A 58 4.58 -6.69 15.03
C SER A 58 5.34 -6.02 13.90
N ILE A 59 6.65 -6.25 13.84
CA ILE A 59 7.51 -5.78 12.75
C ILE A 59 7.14 -6.47 11.44
N LYS A 60 6.92 -7.79 11.47
CA LYS A 60 6.53 -8.57 10.30
C LYS A 60 5.16 -8.17 9.79
N GLY A 61 4.18 -8.04 10.68
CA GLY A 61 2.83 -7.63 10.35
C GLY A 61 2.78 -6.21 9.79
N TYR A 62 3.54 -5.28 10.39
CA TYR A 62 3.69 -3.93 9.84
C TYR A 62 4.24 -3.94 8.41
N ASN A 63 5.31 -4.71 8.15
CA ASN A 63 5.91 -4.82 6.82
C ASN A 63 4.94 -5.45 5.81
N GLN A 64 4.24 -6.52 6.20
CA GLN A 64 3.23 -7.15 5.35
C GLN A 64 2.12 -6.14 4.99
N TRP A 65 1.58 -5.45 5.98
CA TRP A 65 0.54 -4.45 5.77
C TRP A 65 1.02 -3.33 4.82
N LEU A 66 2.25 -2.84 4.98
CA LEU A 66 2.83 -1.85 4.06
C LEU A 66 2.89 -2.35 2.61
N THR A 67 3.31 -3.60 2.41
CA THR A 67 3.35 -4.22 1.08
C THR A 67 1.97 -4.29 0.45
N GLU A 68 0.96 -4.71 1.21
CA GLU A 68 -0.44 -4.75 0.75
C GLU A 68 -0.98 -3.36 0.42
N GLN A 69 -0.67 -2.34 1.24
CA GLN A 69 -1.06 -0.96 0.95
C GLN A 69 -0.40 -0.43 -0.33
N ALA A 70 0.88 -0.73 -0.55
CA ALA A 70 1.59 -0.35 -1.76
C ALA A 70 0.99 -1.01 -3.00
N GLN A 71 0.72 -2.32 -2.93
CA GLN A 71 0.08 -3.06 -4.03
C GLN A 71 -1.31 -2.53 -4.35
N ASN A 72 -2.12 -2.23 -3.33
CA ASN A 72 -3.44 -1.64 -3.52
C ASN A 72 -3.38 -0.27 -4.21
N ARG A 73 -2.40 0.58 -3.86
CA ARG A 73 -2.19 1.88 -4.55
C ARG A 73 -1.78 1.69 -6.00
N TYR A 74 -0.89 0.74 -6.26
CA TYR A 74 -0.45 0.41 -7.61
C TYR A 74 -1.63 -0.03 -8.50
N LEU A 75 -2.44 -0.98 -8.03
CA LEU A 75 -3.60 -1.46 -8.79
C LEU A 75 -4.61 -0.34 -9.11
N LYS A 76 -4.89 0.54 -8.13
CA LYS A 76 -5.74 1.71 -8.33
C LYS A 76 -5.18 2.68 -9.36
N ALA A 77 -3.87 2.93 -9.33
CA ALA A 77 -3.21 3.82 -10.29
C ALA A 77 -3.15 3.24 -11.71
N CYS A 78 -3.02 1.91 -11.83
CA CYS A 78 -3.00 1.22 -13.12
C CYS A 78 -4.39 1.05 -13.76
N GLY A 79 -5.47 1.43 -13.09
CA GLY A 79 -6.83 1.25 -13.59
C GLY A 79 -7.29 -0.22 -13.62
N SER A 80 -6.52 -1.12 -13.02
CA SER A 80 -6.88 -2.54 -12.84
C SER A 80 -7.76 -2.71 -11.59
N GLU A 81 -8.81 -1.89 -11.47
CA GLU A 81 -9.97 -2.35 -10.72
C GLU A 81 -10.42 -3.61 -11.45
N MET A 82 -10.10 -4.78 -10.89
CA MET A 82 -10.57 -6.05 -11.38
C MET A 82 -12.08 -5.95 -11.50
N ALA A 83 -12.54 -5.72 -12.73
CA ALA A 83 -13.71 -6.40 -13.22
C ALA A 83 -13.54 -7.83 -12.71
N GLN A 84 -14.41 -8.23 -11.79
CA GLN A 84 -14.72 -9.63 -11.61
C GLN A 84 -15.08 -10.13 -13.01
N CYS A 85 -14.08 -10.63 -13.75
CA CYS A 85 -14.30 -11.51 -14.87
C CYS A 85 -14.85 -12.79 -14.24
N LYS A 86 -16.15 -12.74 -13.92
CA LYS A 86 -16.95 -13.93 -13.74
C LYS A 86 -16.86 -14.67 -15.06
N SER A 87 -15.95 -15.63 -15.12
CA SER A 87 -16.01 -16.74 -16.06
C SER A 87 -17.39 -17.36 -15.93
N ILE A 88 -18.27 -17.02 -16.85
CA ILE A 88 -19.37 -17.89 -17.26
C ILE A 88 -19.25 -17.94 -18.78
N SER A 89 -18.52 -18.95 -19.25
CA SER A 89 -18.63 -19.39 -20.62
C SER A 89 -20.08 -19.84 -20.84
N SER A 90 -20.83 -19.06 -21.58
CA SER A 90 -21.93 -19.60 -22.36
C SER A 90 -21.89 -18.92 -23.71
N GLU A 91 -21.39 -19.68 -24.68
CA GLU A 91 -21.69 -19.46 -26.09
C GLU A 91 -23.19 -19.27 -26.24
N THR A 92 -23.61 -18.14 -26.81
CA THR A 92 -24.74 -18.10 -27.74
C THR A 92 -24.58 -16.88 -28.64
N ASN A 93 -24.31 -17.17 -29.91
CA ASN A 93 -24.25 -16.24 -31.03
C ASN A 93 -25.48 -15.33 -31.13
N LYS A 94 -25.31 -13.99 -31.14
CA LYS A 94 -26.09 -13.01 -31.96
C LYS A 94 -25.27 -11.71 -32.17
N PRO A 95 -25.19 -11.15 -33.38
CA PRO A 95 -24.55 -9.86 -33.61
C PRO A 95 -25.58 -8.74 -33.32
N THR A 96 -25.34 -7.97 -32.26
CA THR A 96 -26.11 -6.74 -31.99
C THR A 96 -25.15 -5.57 -32.01
N THR A 97 -25.36 -4.67 -32.96
CA THR A 97 -24.58 -3.47 -33.23
C THR A 97 -24.34 -2.64 -31.97
N SER A 98 -23.10 -2.61 -31.47
CA SER A 98 -22.67 -1.71 -30.40
C SER A 98 -22.27 -0.37 -31.00
N ARG A 99 -23.05 0.68 -30.72
CA ARG A 99 -22.66 2.08 -31.00
C ARG A 99 -21.61 2.50 -29.98
N TYR A 100 -20.34 2.24 -30.27
CA TYR A 100 -19.24 2.87 -29.56
C TYR A 100 -19.28 4.38 -29.85
N ARG A 101 -19.65 5.19 -28.85
CA ARG A 101 -19.34 6.63 -28.84
C ARG A 101 -17.88 6.78 -28.45
N THR A 102 -17.01 6.94 -29.45
CA THR A 102 -15.66 7.46 -29.22
C THR A 102 -15.74 8.93 -28.81
N PRO A 103 -15.05 9.36 -27.74
CA PRO A 103 -14.93 10.78 -27.43
C PRO A 103 -14.13 11.46 -28.54
N ARG A 104 -14.77 12.40 -29.24
CA ARG A 104 -14.17 13.18 -30.32
C ARG A 104 -13.22 14.21 -29.69
N VAL A 105 -11.93 13.89 -29.63
CA VAL A 105 -10.90 14.85 -29.24
C VAL A 105 -10.89 15.97 -30.28
N GLN A 106 -11.26 17.19 -29.87
CA GLN A 106 -11.18 18.36 -30.72
C GLN A 106 -9.70 18.72 -30.90
N LYS A 107 -9.20 18.64 -32.13
CA LYS A 107 -7.87 19.14 -32.49
C LYS A 107 -7.87 20.66 -32.30
N ALA A 108 -7.16 21.15 -31.30
CA ALA A 108 -6.86 22.57 -31.18
C ALA A 108 -6.04 23.03 -32.40
N SER A 109 -6.55 24.03 -33.10
CA SER A 109 -5.86 24.68 -34.21
C SER A 109 -4.61 25.38 -33.68
N ARG A 110 -3.44 24.82 -33.98
CA ARG A 110 -2.16 25.49 -33.71
C ARG A 110 -1.87 26.44 -34.87
N GLN A 111 -1.97 27.74 -34.64
CA GLN A 111 -1.40 28.71 -35.56
C GLN A 111 0.13 28.61 -35.50
N PRO A 112 0.85 28.55 -36.64
CA PRO A 112 2.30 28.63 -36.65
C PRO A 112 2.74 30.04 -36.27
N LEU A 113 3.60 30.15 -35.25
CA LEU A 113 4.28 31.39 -34.91
C LEU A 113 5.26 31.74 -36.02
N LYS A 114 5.06 32.90 -36.67
CA LYS A 114 6.06 33.48 -37.57
C LYS A 114 7.22 33.98 -36.72
N LEU A 115 8.37 33.33 -36.85
CA LEU A 115 9.66 33.86 -36.42
C LEU A 115 10.14 34.81 -37.52
N GLU A 116 10.08 36.12 -37.25
CA GLU A 116 10.85 37.08 -38.05
C GLU A 116 12.29 37.06 -37.55
N ILE A 117 13.20 36.74 -38.46
CA ILE A 117 14.64 36.81 -38.25
C ILE A 117 15.03 38.24 -38.65
N ASN A 118 15.43 39.05 -37.68
CA ASN A 118 16.20 40.28 -37.91
C ASN A 118 17.69 39.95 -37.90
#